data_AF-U7QAN7-F1
#
_entry.id   AF-U7QAN7-F1
#
_cell.length_a   1.000
_cell.length_b   1.000
_cell.length_c   1.000
_cell.angle_alpha   90.00
_cell.angle_beta   90.00
_cell.angle_gamma   90.00
#
_symmetry.space_group_name_H-M   'P 1'
#
loop_
_entity.id
_entity.type
_entity.pdbx_description
1 polymer ?
#
loop_
_entity_poly.entity_id
_entity_poly.type
_entity_poly.pdbx_seq_one_letter_code
_entity_poly.pdbx_strand_id
1 'polypeptide(L)' 'MDLSQIDFVDSSGLGALVQLVKKAQTEGGTLQIVTNPRVTQTVKLVRLEKFLSLQSSVEAAVENIDK' A
#
# COMPACT_ATOMS: atom_id res chain seq x y z
N MET A 1 2.88 1.01 -6.71
CA MET A 1 2.54 -0.41 -6.95
C MET A 1 1.03 -0.52 -7.09
N ASP A 2 0.54 -1.15 -8.15
CA ASP A 2 -0.91 -1.31 -8.38
C ASP A 2 -1.39 -2.72 -8.03
N LEU A 3 -2.27 -2.81 -7.03
CA LEU A 3 -2.92 -4.03 -6.54
C LEU A 3 -4.44 -3.96 -6.75
N SER A 4 -4.93 -3.08 -7.63
CA SER A 4 -6.37 -2.90 -7.88
C SER A 4 -7.07 -4.18 -8.34
N GLN A 5 -6.36 -5.06 -9.06
CA GLN A 5 -6.86 -6.34 -9.56
C GLN A 5 -6.71 -7.51 -8.58
N ILE A 6 -6.15 -7.30 -7.38
CA ILE A 6 -5.98 -8.36 -6.38
C ILE A 6 -7.28 -8.58 -5.62
N ASP A 7 -7.78 -9.82 -5.61
CA ASP A 7 -9.02 -10.14 -4.92
C ASP A 7 -8.88 -10.32 -3.40
N PHE A 8 -7.70 -10.68 -2.93
CA PHE A 8 -7.44 -10.99 -1.52
C PHE A 8 -5.96 -10.83 -1.14
N VAL A 9 -5.71 -10.41 0.09
CA VAL A 9 -4.39 -10.35 0.72
C VAL A 9 -4.51 -10.98 2.11
N ASP A 10 -3.61 -11.92 2.43
CA ASP A 10 -3.52 -12.61 3.71
C ASP A 10 -2.53 -11.93 4.67
N SER A 11 -2.28 -12.54 5.82
CA SER A 11 -1.31 -12.04 6.80
C SER A 11 0.12 -12.03 6.27
N SER A 12 0.49 -13.01 5.43
CA SER A 12 1.83 -13.10 4.86
C SER A 12 2.07 -12.01 3.80
N GLY A 13 1.08 -11.74 2.95
CA GLY A 13 1.09 -10.65 1.98
C GLY A 13 1.21 -9.28 2.65
N LEU A 14 0.44 -9.03 3.72
CA LEU A 14 0.58 -7.80 4.51
C LEU A 14 1.98 -7.66 5.11
N GLY A 15 2.55 -8.74 5.66
CA GLY A 15 3.91 -8.74 6.18
C GLY A 15 4.96 -8.40 5.12
N ALA A 16 4.82 -8.96 3.91
CA ALA A 16 5.69 -8.66 2.78
C ALA A 16 5.58 -7.18 2.35
N LEU A 17 4.37 -6.62 2.26
CA LEU A 17 4.15 -5.21 1.92
C LEU A 17 4.81 -4.28 2.97
N VAL A 18 4.70 -4.60 4.26
CA VAL A 18 5.37 -3.83 5.31
C VAL A 18 6.88 -3.84 5.14
N GLN A 19 7.48 -4.99 4.81
CA GLN A 19 8.93 -5.08 4.57
C GLN A 19 9.36 -4.27 3.35
N LEU A 20 8.57 -4.28 2.28
CA LEU A 20 8.84 -3.49 1.08
C LEU A 20 8.82 -1.98 1.36
N VAL A 21 7.80 -1.50 2.09
CA VAL A 21 7.71 -0.07 2.47
C VAL A 21 8.88 0.33 3.36
N LYS A 22 9.24 -0.50 4.35
CA LYS A 22 10.41 -0.23 5.21
C LYS A 22 11.70 -0.16 4.41
N LYS A 23 11.89 -1.07 3.45
CA LYS A 23 13.07 -1.07 2.58
C LYS A 23 13.14 0.21 1.74
N ALA A 24 12.04 0.60 1.10
CA ALA A 24 11.96 1.84 0.32
C ALA A 24 12.28 3.07 1.19
N GLN A 25 11.70 3.17 2.39
CA GLN A 25 11.99 4.24 3.35
C GLN A 25 13.46 4.28 3.78
N THR A 26 14.07 3.10 4.00
CA THR A 26 15.49 2.99 4.38
C THR A 26 16.41 3.48 3.27
N GLU A 27 16.00 3.28 2.01
CA GLU A 27 16.71 3.76 0.82
C GLU A 27 16.38 5.24 0.48
N GLY A 28 15.58 5.93 1.32
CA GLY A 28 15.18 7.33 1.12
C GLY A 28 14.06 7.53 0.10
N GLY A 29 13.41 6.45 -0.34
CA GLY A 29 12.27 6.48 -1.25
C GLY A 29 10.93 6.38 -0.54
N THR A 30 9.87 6.67 -1.28
CA THR A 30 8.48 6.45 -0.86
C THR A 30 7.86 5.35 -1.72
N LEU A 31 6.89 4.63 -1.15
CA LEU A 31 6.12 3.62 -1.90
C LEU A 31 4.64 3.93 -1.75
N GLN A 32 3.98 4.15 -2.88
CA GLN A 32 2.53 4.34 -2.95
C GLN A 32 1.89 3.02 -3.41
N ILE A 33 0.83 2.58 -2.74
CA ILE A 33 0.15 1.32 -3.03
C ILE A 33 -1.30 1.61 -3.40
N VAL A 34 -1.69 1.27 -4.63
CA VAL A 34 -3.07 1.40 -5.11
C VAL A 34 -3.80 0.09 -4.83
N THR A 35 -4.95 0.16 -4.17
CA THR A 35 -5.76 -1.02 -3.81
C THR A 35 -7.22 -0.81 -4.17
N ASN A 36 -7.97 -1.91 -4.31
CA ASN A 36 -9.43 -1.85 -4.41
C ASN A 36 -10.09 -1.76 -3.02
N PRO A 37 -11.40 -1.40 -2.94
CA PRO A 37 -12.09 -1.25 -1.66
C PRO A 37 -12.04 -2.48 -0.75
N ARG A 38 -12.06 -3.69 -1.31
CA ARG A 38 -12.02 -4.95 -0.56
C ARG A 38 -10.69 -5.12 0.16
N VAL A 39 -9.57 -4.98 -0.56
CA VAL A 39 -8.22 -5.08 0.01
C VAL A 39 -7.97 -3.94 1.00
N THR A 40 -8.40 -2.72 0.66
CA THR A 40 -8.31 -1.55 1.55
C THR A 40 -8.98 -1.82 2.90
N GLN A 41 -10.14 -2.48 2.91
CA GLN A 41 -10.85 -2.80 4.14
C GLN A 41 -10.05 -3.78 5.02
N THR A 42 -9.46 -4.82 4.44
CA THR A 42 -8.60 -5.76 5.16
C THR A 42 -7.38 -5.07 5.79
N VAL A 43 -6.74 -4.16 5.05
CA VAL A 43 -5.60 -3.38 5.56
C VAL A 43 -6.02 -2.45 6.71
N LYS A 44 -7.21 -1.83 6.62
CA LYS A 44 -7.75 -0.97 7.69
C LYS A 44 -8.03 -1.71 8.99
N LEU A 45 -8.45 -2.99 8.92
CA LEU A 45 -8.67 -3.80 10.12
C LEU A 45 -7.41 -3.95 10.97
N VAL A 46 -6.25 -4.03 10.31
CA VAL A 46 -4.93 -4.13 10.97
C VAL A 46 -4.24 -2.78 11.15
N ARG A 47 -4.92 -1.67 10.85
CA ARG A 47 -4.43 -0.28 11.02
C ARG A 47 -3.15 0.04 10.24
N LEU A 48 -2.94 -0.61 9.10
CA LEU A 48 -1.76 -0.41 8.26
C LEU A 48 -2.00 0.55 7.08
N GLU A 49 -3.19 1.11 6.94
CA GLU A 49 -3.58 1.90 5.76
C GLU A 49 -2.75 3.17 5.59
N LYS A 50 -2.39 3.82 6.70
CA LYS A 50 -1.52 5.01 6.69
C LYS A 50 -0.06 4.64 6.48
N PHE A 51 0.36 3.50 7.04
CA PHE A 51 1.74 3.03 6.92
C PHE A 51 2.06 2.60 5.48
N LEU A 52 1.11 1.95 4.81
CA LEU A 52 1.23 1.46 3.45
C LEU A 52 0.94 2.53 2.38
N SER A 53 0.68 3.79 2.78
CA SER A 53 0.30 4.89 1.87
C SER A 53 -0.73 4.44 0.83
N LEU A 54 -1.86 3.90 1.31
CA LEU A 54 -2.88 3.36 0.41
C LEU A 54 -3.56 4.47 -0.39
N GLN A 55 -3.71 4.23 -1.69
CA GLN A 55 -4.29 5.14 -2.67
C GLN A 55 -5.48 4.49 -3.37
N SER A 56 -6.48 5.31 -3.71
CA SER A 56 -7.70 4.85 -4.37
C SER A 56 -7.55 4.68 -5.88
N SER A 57 -6.54 5.32 -6.49
CA SER A 57 -6.26 5.22 -7.92
C SER A 57 -4.78 5.49 -8.20
N VAL A 58 -4.34 5.16 -9.42
CA VAL A 58 -2.97 5.39 -9.87
C VAL A 58 -2.67 6.89 -9.93
N GLU A 59 -3.63 7.70 -10.36
CA GLU A 59 -3.51 9.16 -10.43
C GLU A 59 -3.25 9.76 -9.04
N ALA A 60 -4.05 9.35 -8.04
CA ALA A 60 -3.86 9.78 -6.65
C ALA A 60 -2.51 9.32 -6.07
N ALA A 61 -2.02 8.15 -6.50
CA ALA A 61 -0.70 7.69 -6.10
C ALA A 61 0.41 8.58 -6.66
N VAL A 62 0.35 8.93 -7.94
CA VAL A 62 1.36 9.78 -8.58
C VAL A 62 1.39 11.17 -7.93
N GLU A 63 0.24 11.77 -7.62
CA GLU A 63 0.16 13.06 -6.93
C GLU A 63 0.79 13.07 -5.52
N ASN A 64 0.95 11.90 -4.89
CA ASN A 64 1.49 11.75 -3.54
C ASN A 64 2.93 11.18 -3.53
N ILE A 65 3.58 10.98 -4.69
CA ILE A 65 4.98 10.52 -4.74
C ILE A 65 5.94 11.59 -4.17
N ASP A 66 5.63 12.87 -4.41
CA ASP A 66 6.51 14.02 -4.08
C ASP A 66 6.12 14.77 -2.78
N LYS A 67 5.11 14.28 -2.04
CA LYS A 67 4.70 14.84 -0.74
C LYS A 67 5.35 14.09 0.42
#